data_AF-A0A1C0U821-F1
#
_entry.id   AF-A0A1C0U821-F1
#
_cell.length_a   1.000
_cell.length_b   1.000
_cell.length_c   1.000
_cell.angle_alpha   90.00
_cell.angle_beta   90.00
_cell.angle_gamma   90.00
#
_symmetry.space_group_name_H-M   'P 1'
#
loop_
_entity.id
_entity.type
_entity.pdbx_description
1 polymer ?
#
loop_
_entity_poly.entity_id
_entity_poly.type
_entity_poly.pdbx_seq_one_letter_code
_entity_poly.pdbx_strand_id
1 'polypeptide(L)'
;MNNKSDEDLELFGIASWREDNAPQVIQQWGIVTRVADKTPVLFPRPFPNACYNVQLTLKAVDDNGYDVASVRAENVSASGFTYCAGEGEIVAFWFAIGS
;
A
#
# COMPACT_ATOMS: atom_id res chain seq x y z
N MET A 1 28.19 5.39 -18.79
CA MET A 1 27.03 4.54 -18.47
C MET A 1 26.90 4.54 -16.96
N ASN A 2 25.88 5.23 -16.43
CA ASN A 2 25.63 5.25 -14.99
C ASN A 2 24.84 3.99 -14.64
N ASN A 3 25.48 3.07 -13.93
CA ASN A 3 24.83 1.95 -13.26
C ASN A 3 24.02 2.49 -12.08
N LYS A 4 22.91 3.16 -12.37
CA LYS A 4 21.87 3.38 -11.37
C LYS A 4 21.07 2.08 -11.38
N SER A 5 21.47 1.19 -10.47
CA SER A 5 21.03 -0.19 -10.37
C SER A 5 19.51 -0.28 -10.51
N ASP A 6 19.05 -1.29 -11.24
CA ASP A 6 17.63 -1.59 -11.44
C ASP A 6 16.85 -1.69 -10.10
N GLU A 7 17.55 -1.90 -8.98
CA GLU A 7 17.05 -1.81 -7.59
C GLU A 7 16.48 -0.42 -7.21
N ASP A 8 17.06 0.69 -7.73
CA ASP A 8 16.55 2.05 -7.51
C ASP A 8 15.25 2.29 -8.32
N LEU A 9 15.09 1.62 -9.46
CA LEU A 9 13.89 1.73 -10.30
C LEU A 9 12.74 0.86 -9.78
N GLU A 10 13.05 -0.26 -9.12
CA GLU A 10 12.05 -1.07 -8.43
C GLU A 10 11.43 -0.32 -7.23
N LEU A 11 12.19 0.53 -6.52
CA LEU A 11 11.66 1.27 -5.37
C LEU A 11 10.65 2.37 -5.74
N PHE A 12 10.78 3.00 -6.91
CA PHE A 12 9.78 3.93 -7.44
C PHE A 12 8.59 3.23 -8.13
N GLY A 13 8.72 1.93 -8.42
CA GLY A 13 7.67 1.11 -9.02
C GLY A 13 6.74 0.42 -8.00
N ILE A 14 7.13 0.34 -6.73
CA ILE A 14 6.39 -0.42 -5.71
C ILE A 14 5.20 0.36 -5.14
N ALA A 15 5.16 1.68 -5.32
CA ALA A 15 3.98 2.50 -5.08
C ALA A 15 3.91 3.69 -6.03
N SER A 16 2.73 4.01 -6.54
CA SER A 16 2.52 5.12 -7.46
C SER A 16 1.19 5.82 -7.22
N TRP A 17 0.98 6.91 -7.94
CA TRP A 17 -0.23 7.71 -7.83
C TRP A 17 -0.61 8.36 -9.16
N ARG A 18 -1.89 8.71 -9.28
CA ARG A 18 -2.45 9.49 -10.37
C ARG A 18 -3.49 10.45 -9.79
N GLU A 19 -3.52 11.67 -10.32
CA GLU A 19 -4.56 12.65 -10.05
C GLU A 19 -5.44 12.83 -11.29
N ASP A 20 -6.75 12.73 -11.10
CA ASP A 20 -7.74 13.12 -12.09
C ASP A 20 -8.31 14.49 -11.67
N ASN A 21 -8.45 15.42 -12.62
CA ASN A 21 -8.76 16.82 -12.33
C ASN A 21 -10.28 17.15 -12.35
N ALA A 22 -11.15 16.19 -12.64
CA ALA A 22 -12.60 16.43 -12.74
C ALA A 22 -13.44 15.16 -12.49
N PRO A 23 -13.87 14.89 -11.24
CA PRO A 23 -13.58 15.61 -10.00
C PRO A 23 -12.11 15.49 -9.57
N GLN A 24 -11.61 16.41 -8.73
CA GLN A 24 -10.25 16.31 -8.18
C GLN A 24 -10.15 15.10 -7.25
N VAL A 25 -9.59 14.01 -7.78
CA VAL A 25 -9.45 12.74 -7.08
C VAL A 25 -8.05 12.22 -7.30
N ILE A 26 -7.41 11.80 -6.22
CA ILE A 26 -6.11 11.17 -6.25
C ILE A 26 -6.32 9.68 -6.01
N GLN A 27 -5.75 8.86 -6.89
CA GLN A 27 -5.66 7.42 -6.75
C GLN A 27 -4.20 7.07 -6.46
N GLN A 28 -3.96 6.19 -5.50
CA GLN A 28 -2.63 5.73 -5.13
C GLN A 28 -2.66 4.23 -4.95
N TRP A 29 -1.58 3.54 -5.27
CA TRP A 29 -1.50 2.10 -5.15
C TRP A 29 -0.09 1.65 -4.89
N GLY A 30 0.06 0.42 -4.44
CA GLY A 30 1.36 -0.19 -4.28
C GLY A 30 1.32 -1.59 -3.71
N ILE A 31 2.49 -2.06 -3.31
CA ILE A 31 2.71 -3.34 -2.65
C ILE A 31 3.30 -3.04 -1.27
N VAL A 32 2.85 -3.77 -0.25
CA VAL A 32 3.41 -3.74 1.10
C VAL A 32 3.89 -5.13 1.49
N THR A 33 5.14 -5.20 1.95
CA THR A 33 5.70 -6.40 2.58
C THR A 33 5.58 -6.27 4.08
N ARG A 34 5.04 -7.30 4.74
CA ARG A 34 4.93 -7.38 6.19
C ARG A 34 6.33 -7.33 6.81
N VAL A 35 6.53 -6.37 7.72
CA VAL A 35 7.71 -6.31 8.60
C VAL A 35 7.34 -6.60 10.06
N ALA A 36 6.06 -6.45 10.39
CA ALA A 36 5.42 -6.83 11.65
C ALA A 36 3.91 -6.99 11.39
N ASP A 37 3.18 -7.58 12.33
CA ASP A 37 1.71 -7.75 12.25
C ASP A 37 0.98 -6.44 11.93
N LYS A 38 1.56 -5.32 12.37
CA LYS A 38 1.17 -3.97 11.98
C LYS A 38 2.34 -3.28 11.27
N THR A 39 2.19 -3.00 10.00
CA THR A 39 3.20 -2.37 9.16
C THR A 39 2.68 -1.00 8.68
N PRO A 40 3.36 0.11 9.02
CA PRO A 40 2.99 1.43 8.50
C PRO A 40 3.22 1.52 6.98
N VAL A 41 2.26 2.11 6.27
CA VAL A 41 2.36 2.40 4.83
C VAL A 41 2.14 3.89 4.61
N LEU A 42 3.12 4.56 4.00
CA LEU A 42 3.02 5.95 3.61
C LEU A 42 2.53 6.04 2.16
N PHE A 43 1.61 6.96 1.92
CA PHE A 43 1.19 7.27 0.56
C PHE A 43 2.31 8.02 -0.19
N PRO A 44 2.58 7.71 -1.47
CA PRO A 44 3.50 8.47 -2.31
C PRO A 44 3.25 9.98 -2.31
N ARG A 45 1.97 10.37 -2.22
CA ARG A 45 1.51 11.75 -2.10
C ARG A 45 0.49 11.83 -0.96
N PRO A 46 0.69 12.65 0.08
CA PRO A 46 -0.39 12.89 1.04
C PRO A 46 -1.63 13.46 0.34
N PHE A 47 -2.80 12.95 0.69
CA PHE A 47 -4.08 13.47 0.23
C PHE A 47 -4.30 14.87 0.83
N PRO A 48 -4.43 15.94 0.02
CA PRO A 48 -4.61 17.30 0.52
C PRO A 48 -5.75 17.48 1.53
N ASN A 49 -6.85 16.77 1.36
CA ASN A 49 -8.02 16.80 2.24
C ASN A 49 -8.12 15.54 3.10
N ALA A 50 -8.31 14.37 2.48
CA ALA A 50 -8.52 13.11 3.19
C ALA A 50 -8.36 11.88 2.29
N CYS A 51 -7.96 10.76 2.91
CA CYS A 51 -8.11 9.43 2.31
C CYS A 51 -9.55 8.95 2.54
N TYR A 52 -10.24 8.59 1.46
CA TYR A 52 -11.64 8.12 1.51
C TYR A 52 -11.75 6.60 1.60
N ASN A 53 -10.78 5.86 1.05
CA ASN A 53 -10.78 4.41 1.07
C ASN A 53 -9.33 3.88 0.97
N VAL A 54 -9.08 2.75 1.63
CA VAL A 54 -7.94 1.87 1.39
C VAL A 54 -8.47 0.45 1.22
N GLN A 55 -8.16 -0.16 0.07
CA GLN A 55 -8.44 -1.54 -0.24
C GLN A 55 -7.15 -2.33 -0.20
N LEU A 56 -7.19 -3.51 0.43
CA LEU A 56 -6.07 -4.44 0.52
C LEU A 56 -6.44 -5.75 -0.16
N THR A 57 -5.47 -6.37 -0.82
CA THR A 57 -5.64 -7.70 -1.43
C THR A 57 -4.38 -8.51 -1.19
N LEU A 58 -4.55 -9.73 -0.68
CA LEU A 58 -3.46 -10.67 -0.44
C LEU A 58 -2.66 -10.93 -1.72
N LYS A 59 -1.33 -10.82 -1.65
CA LYS A 59 -0.39 -11.15 -2.75
C LYS A 59 0.37 -12.44 -2.49
N ALA A 60 0.82 -12.68 -1.26
CA ALA A 60 1.60 -13.87 -0.91
C ALA A 60 1.48 -14.24 0.58
N VAL A 61 1.52 -15.54 0.85
CA VAL A 61 1.57 -16.15 2.19
C VAL A 61 2.86 -16.95 2.35
N ASP A 62 3.25 -17.22 3.60
CA ASP A 62 4.34 -18.15 3.92
C ASP A 62 3.93 -19.61 3.73
N ASP A 63 4.91 -20.52 3.81
CA ASP A 63 4.72 -21.96 3.59
C ASP A 63 3.73 -22.62 4.58
N ASN A 64 3.38 -21.94 5.68
CA ASN A 64 2.43 -22.40 6.69
C ASN A 64 1.07 -21.66 6.60
N GLY A 65 0.96 -20.67 5.71
CA GLY A 65 -0.16 -19.73 5.67
C GLY A 65 -1.38 -20.31 4.96
N TYR A 66 -2.24 -20.99 5.71
CA TYR A 66 -3.59 -21.32 5.27
C TYR A 66 -4.60 -20.65 6.22
N ASP A 67 -5.22 -19.57 5.74
CA ASP A 67 -6.44 -18.87 6.19
C ASP A 67 -6.80 -18.80 7.69
N VAL A 68 -7.04 -17.58 8.21
CA VAL A 68 -8.30 -17.21 8.94
C VAL A 68 -8.46 -15.71 9.26
N ALA A 69 -7.41 -14.88 9.18
CA ALA A 69 -7.54 -13.44 9.51
C ALA A 69 -7.63 -12.56 8.27
N SER A 70 -8.70 -11.76 8.17
CA SER A 70 -8.82 -10.78 7.09
C SER A 70 -7.76 -9.69 7.21
N VAL A 71 -7.14 -9.38 6.07
CA VAL A 71 -6.31 -8.20 5.89
C VAL A 71 -7.13 -6.94 6.15
N ARG A 72 -6.58 -5.99 6.90
CA ARG A 72 -7.28 -4.74 7.19
C ARG A 72 -6.35 -3.54 7.19
N ALA A 73 -6.92 -2.39 6.83
CA ALA A 73 -6.29 -1.09 7.00
C ALA A 73 -6.80 -0.45 8.30
N GLU A 74 -5.90 -0.14 9.22
CA GLU A 74 -6.18 0.62 10.44
C GLU A 74 -5.56 2.02 10.35
N ASN A 75 -6.00 2.95 11.20
CA ASN A 75 -5.42 4.30 11.32
C ASN A 75 -5.27 5.03 9.98
N VAL A 76 -6.27 4.90 9.10
CA VAL A 76 -6.28 5.56 7.79
C VAL A 76 -6.30 7.08 8.00
N SER A 77 -5.37 7.77 7.34
CA SER A 77 -5.16 9.21 7.43
C SER A 77 -4.86 9.79 6.05
N ALA A 78 -4.70 11.11 5.95
CA ALA A 78 -4.29 11.77 4.72
C ALA A 78 -2.89 11.33 4.22
N SER A 79 -1.99 10.90 5.11
CA SER A 79 -0.59 10.58 4.77
C SER A 79 -0.30 9.08 4.64
N GLY A 80 -1.23 8.22 5.04
CA GLY A 80 -1.00 6.78 5.02
C GLY A 80 -1.98 6.00 5.88
N PHE A 81 -1.66 4.73 6.08
CA PHE A 81 -2.45 3.80 6.89
C PHE A 81 -1.54 2.76 7.56
N THR A 82 -2.12 1.95 8.45
CA THR A 82 -1.46 0.77 9.03
C THR A 82 -2.00 -0.49 8.36
N TYR A 83 -1.15 -1.16 7.59
CA TYR A 83 -1.43 -2.49 7.07
C TYR A 83 -1.36 -3.50 8.22
N CYS A 84 -2.48 -4.17 8.50
CA CYS A 84 -2.57 -5.22 9.50
C CYS A 84 -2.68 -6.57 8.79
N ALA A 85 -1.57 -7.31 8.80
CA ALA A 85 -1.44 -8.58 8.11
C ALA A 85 -2.31 -9.66 8.76
N GLY A 86 -2.88 -10.53 7.92
CA GLY A 86 -3.45 -11.79 8.36
C GLY A 86 -2.37 -12.77 8.85
N GLU A 87 -2.80 -13.86 9.48
CA GLU A 87 -1.90 -14.96 9.83
C GLU A 87 -1.30 -15.58 8.55
N GLY A 88 0.02 -15.84 8.57
CA GLY A 88 0.77 -16.35 7.42
C GLY A 88 0.95 -15.37 6.26
N GLU A 89 0.34 -14.18 6.28
CA GLU A 89 0.48 -13.22 5.19
C GLU A 89 1.87 -12.56 5.19
N ILE A 90 2.51 -12.51 4.02
CA ILE A 90 3.81 -11.86 3.80
C ILE A 90 3.65 -10.56 3.00
N VAL A 91 2.81 -10.55 1.96
CA VAL A 91 2.73 -9.41 1.03
C VAL A 91 1.28 -9.14 0.64
N ALA A 92 0.91 -7.86 0.57
CA ALA A 92 -0.38 -7.38 0.08
C ALA A 92 -0.24 -6.32 -1.01
N PHE A 93 -1.18 -6.29 -1.95
CA PHE A 93 -1.46 -5.12 -2.76
C PHE A 93 -2.33 -4.14 -1.97
N TRP A 94 -2.14 -2.85 -2.20
CA TRP A 94 -3.03 -1.82 -1.68
C TRP A 94 -3.42 -0.81 -2.76
N PHE A 95 -4.65 -0.30 -2.65
CA PHE A 95 -5.18 0.80 -3.45
C PHE A 95 -5.87 1.79 -2.52
N ALA A 96 -5.60 3.07 -2.69
CA ALA A 96 -6.18 4.15 -1.92
C ALA A 96 -6.73 5.25 -2.84
N ILE A 97 -7.83 5.86 -2.41
CA ILE A 97 -8.45 6.99 -3.12
C ILE A 97 -8.75 8.10 -2.12
N GLY A 98 -8.60 9.35 -2.56
CA GLY A 98 -8.75 10.54 -1.72
C GLY A 98 -8.76 11.82 -2.54
N SER A 99 -8.72 12.96 -1.86
CA SER A 99 -8.45 14.28 -2.47
C SER A 99 -7.63 15.15 -1.56
#